data_AF-A0A3B8JC74-F1
#
_entry.id   AF-A0A3B8JC74-F1
#
_cell.length_a   1.000
_cell.length_b   1.000
_cell.length_c   1.000
_cell.angle_alpha   90.00
_cell.angle_beta   90.00
_cell.angle_gamma   90.00
#
_symmetry.space_group_name_H-M   'P 1'
#
loop_
_entity.id
_entity.type
_entity.pdbx_description
1 polymer ?
#
loop_
_entity_poly.entity_id
_entity_poly.type
_entity_poly.pdbx_seq_one_letter_code
_entity_poly.pdbx_strand_id
1 'polypeptide(L)'
;MKKRIFLIMLVMCIISIFSFGAQAETTDRPEANVPDDGDEPFTLEAPQNLTAELKYDQDNIPYFEIKLDIPQSVKDIDAKLIEDSEYFKGKSCEPIEIQVDYKYADYDWNEGPSLYWSTSISVEDFLWNGVYEYRPFEEIDDAGAVNIKEEVYSFRAYFYSLWGYEGDWINFRVVSNYSNIATVGNTAYYSGASDWATAELDKAVKYGLITSSIRDKMSEPITREEFAELAVLLYQKTTEKTAQPESPNPFTDTSNPEVLKAYKLGIVTGVGNNKFDPKALTNREQVATML
;
A
#
# COMPACT_ATOMS: atom_id res chain seq x y z
N MET A 1 9.17 28.96 -12.95
CA MET A 1 9.09 27.49 -13.12
C MET A 1 9.66 26.72 -11.92
N LYS A 2 10.87 27.00 -11.41
CA LYS A 2 11.42 26.45 -10.13
C LYS A 2 10.63 26.73 -8.82
N LYS A 3 9.45 27.34 -8.89
CA LYS A 3 8.77 27.96 -7.73
C LYS A 3 7.50 27.23 -7.26
N ARG A 4 7.00 26.23 -8.01
CA ARG A 4 5.70 25.55 -7.75
C ARG A 4 5.83 24.30 -6.85
N ILE A 5 7.00 23.64 -6.85
CA ILE A 5 7.38 22.48 -6.01
C ILE A 5 7.38 22.82 -4.52
N PHE A 6 7.77 24.05 -4.18
CA PHE A 6 7.92 24.46 -2.79
C PHE A 6 6.60 24.42 -2.03
N LEU A 7 5.44 24.40 -2.70
CA LEU A 7 4.12 24.35 -2.07
C LEU A 7 3.75 22.94 -1.59
N ILE A 8 4.04 21.90 -2.38
CA ILE A 8 3.91 20.50 -1.96
C ILE A 8 5.01 20.16 -0.94
N MET A 9 6.24 20.68 -1.13
CA MET A 9 7.32 20.55 -0.15
C MET A 9 7.06 21.31 1.17
N LEU A 10 6.38 22.47 1.17
CA LEU A 10 6.06 23.21 2.41
C LEU A 10 5.02 22.46 3.25
N VAL A 11 4.04 21.85 2.61
CA VAL A 11 3.06 20.94 3.25
C VAL A 11 3.77 19.69 3.80
N MET A 12 4.77 19.14 3.10
CA MET A 12 5.60 18.04 3.62
C MET A 12 6.58 18.46 4.73
N CYS A 13 7.06 19.71 4.74
CA CYS A 13 7.94 20.22 5.79
C CYS A 13 7.24 20.40 7.15
N ILE A 14 5.92 20.63 7.15
CA ILE A 14 5.13 20.68 8.40
C ILE A 14 5.00 19.29 9.02
N ILE A 15 4.98 18.23 8.20
CA ILE A 15 4.95 16.82 8.64
C ILE A 15 6.28 16.39 9.29
N SER A 16 7.38 17.10 9.02
CA SER A 16 8.71 16.76 9.60
C SER A 16 8.88 17.17 11.07
N ILE A 17 7.91 17.88 11.67
CA ILE A 17 8.03 18.44 13.03
C ILE A 17 7.25 17.62 14.07
N PHE A 18 6.36 16.73 13.65
CA PHE A 18 5.68 15.80 14.57
C PHE A 18 6.33 14.42 14.49
N SER A 19 7.34 14.20 15.34
CA SER A 19 7.75 12.86 15.72
C SER A 19 6.57 12.20 16.45
N PHE A 20 5.75 11.45 15.71
CA PHE A 20 4.77 10.55 16.28
C PHE A 20 5.50 9.35 16.89
N GLY A 21 5.85 9.48 18.17
CA GLY A 21 6.15 8.35 19.03
C GLY A 21 4.87 7.90 19.72
N ALA A 22 4.19 6.90 19.17
CA ALA A 22 3.26 6.03 19.90
C ALA A 22 2.92 4.83 19.03
N GLN A 23 3.79 3.81 19.07
CA GLN A 23 3.48 2.49 18.54
C GLN A 23 2.54 1.80 19.54
N ALA A 24 1.27 1.62 19.16
CA ALA A 24 0.45 0.56 19.73
C ALA A 24 0.72 -0.68 18.86
N GLU A 25 1.52 -1.63 19.38
CA GLU A 25 1.72 -2.93 18.75
C GLU A 25 0.41 -3.71 18.76
N THR A 26 -0.30 -3.71 17.65
CA THR A 26 -1.19 -4.83 17.30
C THR A 26 -0.28 -6.00 16.96
N THR A 27 -0.37 -7.12 17.69
CA THR A 27 0.41 -8.33 17.44
C THR A 27 -0.12 -9.05 16.18
N ASP A 28 0.08 -8.43 15.02
CA ASP A 28 -0.21 -8.98 13.70
C ASP A 28 0.93 -9.93 13.30
N ARG A 29 0.72 -11.24 13.50
CA ARG A 29 1.69 -12.31 13.19
C ARG A 29 1.02 -13.38 12.32
N PRO A 30 1.74 -14.03 11.39
CA PRO A 30 1.17 -15.13 10.62
C PRO A 30 0.62 -16.25 11.51
N GLU A 31 -0.43 -16.91 11.05
CA GLU A 31 -1.05 -18.04 11.75
C GLU A 31 -0.14 -19.28 11.73
N ALA A 32 0.35 -19.65 12.92
CA ALA A 32 1.04 -20.90 13.19
C ALA A 32 0.04 -21.99 13.64
N ASN A 33 0.43 -23.25 13.50
CA ASN A 33 -0.26 -24.36 14.16
C ASN A 33 0.74 -25.12 15.02
N VAL A 34 0.69 -24.91 16.34
CA VAL A 34 1.68 -25.38 17.30
C VAL A 34 1.02 -26.41 18.23
N PRO A 35 1.70 -27.52 18.56
CA PRO A 35 1.19 -28.49 19.52
C PRO A 35 1.00 -27.89 20.93
N ASP A 36 0.15 -28.53 21.74
CA ASP A 36 -0.18 -28.08 23.11
C ASP A 36 1.05 -27.95 24.04
N ASP A 37 2.11 -28.71 23.76
CA ASP A 37 3.36 -28.69 24.51
C ASP A 37 4.35 -27.61 24.03
N GLY A 38 4.02 -26.91 22.94
CA GLY A 38 4.84 -25.84 22.37
C GLY A 38 6.08 -26.33 21.62
N ASP A 39 6.17 -27.63 21.30
CA ASP A 39 7.32 -28.17 20.58
C ASP A 39 7.38 -27.68 19.12
N GLU A 40 8.57 -27.37 18.64
CA GLU A 40 8.83 -26.92 17.27
C GLU A 40 10.18 -27.48 16.79
N PRO A 41 10.29 -27.94 15.53
CA PRO A 41 11.53 -28.51 15.02
C PRO A 41 12.65 -27.47 14.86
N PHE A 42 12.28 -26.20 14.60
CA PHE A 42 13.20 -25.08 14.37
C PHE A 42 12.44 -23.75 14.43
N THR A 43 13.17 -22.64 14.28
CA THR A 43 12.61 -21.28 14.16
C THR A 43 13.02 -20.66 12.83
N LEU A 44 12.20 -19.73 12.32
CA LEU A 44 12.44 -19.05 11.03
C LEU A 44 12.57 -17.54 11.25
N GLU A 45 13.70 -16.96 10.82
CA GLU A 45 13.86 -15.52 10.74
C GLU A 45 12.99 -14.93 9.63
N ALA A 46 12.48 -13.71 9.81
CA ALA A 46 11.58 -13.08 8.85
C ALA A 46 12.28 -12.73 7.52
N PRO A 47 11.54 -12.72 6.39
CA PRO A 47 12.07 -12.19 5.13
C PRO A 47 12.43 -10.72 5.27
N GLN A 48 13.50 -10.29 4.61
CA GLN A 48 14.00 -8.91 4.68
C GLN A 48 13.89 -8.20 3.32
N ASN A 49 13.86 -6.87 3.35
CA ASN A 49 13.95 -6.02 2.15
C ASN A 49 12.94 -6.40 1.05
N LEU A 50 11.69 -6.69 1.42
CA LEU A 50 10.61 -6.97 0.46
C LEU A 50 10.40 -5.75 -0.44
N THR A 51 10.43 -5.96 -1.76
CA THR A 51 10.11 -4.97 -2.78
C THR A 51 9.11 -5.53 -3.78
N ALA A 52 8.26 -4.66 -4.34
CA ALA A 52 7.32 -5.00 -5.39
C ALA A 52 7.45 -3.97 -6.52
N GLU A 53 7.57 -4.43 -7.76
CA GLU A 53 7.64 -3.58 -8.96
C GLU A 53 6.64 -4.05 -10.01
N LEU A 54 5.93 -3.11 -10.64
CA LEU A 54 5.08 -3.43 -11.80
C LEU A 54 5.97 -3.73 -13.01
N LYS A 55 5.75 -4.87 -13.63
CA LYS A 55 6.40 -5.33 -14.86
C LYS A 55 5.35 -5.80 -15.87
N TYR A 56 5.80 -6.03 -17.09
CA TYR A 56 4.99 -6.57 -18.19
C TYR A 56 5.74 -7.72 -18.80
N ASP A 57 5.04 -8.82 -19.08
CA ASP A 57 5.63 -9.95 -19.79
C ASP A 57 5.67 -9.70 -21.31
N GLN A 58 6.13 -10.71 -22.05
CA GLN A 58 6.27 -10.65 -23.51
C GLN A 58 4.95 -10.41 -24.27
N ASP A 59 3.81 -10.73 -23.66
CA ASP A 59 2.47 -10.53 -24.21
C ASP A 59 1.84 -9.21 -23.71
N ASN A 60 2.64 -8.37 -23.04
CA ASN A 60 2.23 -7.11 -22.42
C ASN A 60 1.18 -7.30 -21.31
N ILE A 61 1.16 -8.48 -20.68
CA ILE A 61 0.32 -8.77 -19.51
C ILE A 61 1.07 -8.30 -18.26
N PRO A 62 0.42 -7.50 -17.40
CA PRO A 62 1.09 -6.94 -16.25
C PRO A 62 1.19 -7.92 -15.09
N TYR A 63 2.29 -7.84 -14.33
CA TYR A 63 2.50 -8.60 -13.10
C TYR A 63 3.33 -7.78 -12.10
N PHE A 64 3.26 -8.14 -10.83
CA PHE A 64 4.12 -7.57 -9.80
C PHE A 64 5.31 -8.51 -9.56
N GLU A 65 6.51 -8.03 -9.90
CA GLU A 65 7.76 -8.69 -9.57
C GLU A 65 8.06 -8.45 -8.09
N ILE A 66 8.05 -9.53 -7.31
CA ILE A 66 8.33 -9.52 -5.88
C ILE A 66 9.74 -10.04 -5.63
N LYS A 67 10.51 -9.28 -4.87
CA LYS A 67 11.87 -9.64 -4.40
C LYS A 67 11.95 -9.49 -2.89
N LEU A 68 12.74 -10.35 -2.26
CA LEU A 68 13.07 -10.30 -0.85
C LEU A 68 14.41 -10.99 -0.60
N ASP A 69 15.00 -10.66 0.54
CA ASP A 69 16.19 -11.32 1.06
C ASP A 69 15.79 -12.47 1.98
N ILE A 70 16.29 -13.66 1.68
CA ILE A 70 16.13 -14.85 2.52
C ILE A 70 17.30 -14.91 3.53
N PRO A 71 17.04 -14.91 4.85
CA PRO A 71 18.08 -15.07 5.86
C PRO A 71 18.87 -16.38 5.66
N GLN A 72 20.17 -16.36 5.96
CA GLN A 72 21.00 -17.56 5.77
C GLN A 72 20.53 -18.74 6.62
N SER A 73 20.03 -18.47 7.83
CA SER A 73 19.45 -19.49 8.72
C SER A 73 18.29 -20.24 8.07
N VAL A 74 17.43 -19.53 7.31
CA VAL A 74 16.32 -20.13 6.57
C VAL A 74 16.82 -21.00 5.42
N LYS A 75 17.79 -20.52 4.63
CA LYS A 75 18.41 -21.30 3.53
C LYS A 75 19.06 -22.59 4.02
N ASP A 76 19.76 -22.52 5.15
CA ASP A 76 20.45 -23.67 5.73
C ASP A 76 19.49 -24.73 6.27
N ILE A 77 18.31 -24.32 6.76
CA ILE A 77 17.25 -25.25 7.17
C ILE A 77 16.61 -25.87 5.93
N ASP A 78 16.22 -25.05 4.95
CA ASP A 78 15.58 -25.52 3.72
C ASP A 78 16.42 -26.59 3.00
N ALA A 79 17.72 -26.33 2.82
CA ALA A 79 18.65 -27.27 2.20
C ALA A 79 18.69 -28.63 2.92
N LYS A 80 18.60 -28.66 4.26
CA LYS A 80 18.56 -29.90 5.04
C LYS A 80 17.25 -30.66 4.83
N LEU A 81 16.13 -29.93 4.78
CA LEU A 81 14.81 -30.53 4.60
C LEU A 81 14.61 -31.09 3.18
N ILE A 82 15.25 -30.50 2.17
CA ILE A 82 15.30 -31.03 0.80
C ILE A 82 16.08 -32.36 0.75
N GLU A 83 17.20 -32.44 1.48
CA GLU A 83 18.02 -33.66 1.53
C GLU A 83 17.35 -34.77 2.36
N ASP A 84 16.74 -34.40 3.50
CA ASP A 84 16.15 -35.31 4.47
C ASP A 84 15.01 -34.63 5.24
N SER A 85 13.76 -35.03 4.93
CA SER A 85 12.56 -34.54 5.62
C SER A 85 12.53 -34.89 7.12
N GLU A 86 13.34 -35.86 7.57
CA GLU A 86 13.44 -36.30 8.97
C GLU A 86 14.74 -35.84 9.65
N TYR A 87 15.44 -34.85 9.05
CA TYR A 87 16.69 -34.31 9.57
C TYR A 87 16.59 -33.89 11.06
N PHE A 88 15.45 -33.32 11.45
CA PHE A 88 15.17 -33.00 12.85
C PHE A 88 14.63 -34.23 13.56
N LYS A 89 15.38 -34.68 14.57
CA LYS A 89 15.10 -35.95 15.28
C LYS A 89 13.64 -36.08 15.73
N GLY A 90 12.97 -37.14 15.28
CA GLY A 90 11.60 -37.47 15.66
C GLY A 90 10.53 -36.58 15.01
N LYS A 91 10.91 -35.85 13.95
CA LYS A 91 10.06 -34.92 13.21
C LYS A 91 10.10 -35.27 11.74
N SER A 92 9.00 -35.05 11.04
CA SER A 92 8.92 -35.05 9.58
C SER A 92 8.51 -33.64 9.15
N CYS A 93 9.32 -32.98 8.32
CA CYS A 93 9.15 -31.59 7.93
C CYS A 93 9.21 -31.45 6.40
N GLU A 94 8.34 -30.62 5.85
CA GLU A 94 8.38 -30.23 4.44
C GLU A 94 9.37 -29.09 4.21
N PRO A 95 9.95 -28.96 3.01
CA PRO A 95 10.74 -27.80 2.61
C PRO A 95 10.02 -26.47 2.87
N ILE A 96 10.80 -25.39 2.95
CA ILE A 96 10.30 -24.09 3.35
C ILE A 96 9.62 -23.40 2.17
N GLU A 97 8.44 -22.87 2.44
CA GLU A 97 7.64 -22.08 1.50
C GLU A 97 7.66 -20.60 1.89
N ILE A 98 7.60 -19.74 0.87
CA ILE A 98 7.41 -18.30 1.01
C ILE A 98 5.95 -18.02 0.71
N GLN A 99 5.20 -17.56 1.71
CA GLN A 99 3.85 -17.03 1.50
C GLN A 99 3.95 -15.52 1.20
N VAL A 100 3.36 -15.09 0.09
CA VAL A 100 3.19 -13.66 -0.24
C VAL A 100 1.72 -13.29 -0.02
N ASP A 101 1.48 -12.51 1.03
CA ASP A 101 0.18 -11.91 1.29
C ASP A 101 0.02 -10.61 0.49
N TYR A 102 -1.19 -10.34 0.04
CA TYR A 102 -1.52 -9.17 -0.76
C TYR A 102 -2.77 -8.44 -0.26
N LYS A 103 -2.84 -7.14 -0.50
CA LYS A 103 -3.97 -6.28 -0.15
C LYS A 103 -4.08 -5.12 -1.15
N TYR A 104 -5.28 -4.82 -1.61
CA TYR A 104 -5.57 -3.70 -2.50
C TYR A 104 -7.03 -3.24 -2.33
N ALA A 105 -7.32 -2.01 -2.77
CA ALA A 105 -8.63 -1.38 -2.57
C ALA A 105 -9.12 -1.48 -1.11
N ASP A 106 -10.41 -1.81 -0.92
CA ASP A 106 -11.04 -2.01 0.38
C ASP A 106 -10.99 -3.47 0.87
N TYR A 107 -10.33 -4.39 0.13
CA TYR A 107 -10.17 -5.77 0.56
C TYR A 107 -9.23 -5.86 1.76
N ASP A 108 -9.46 -6.82 2.65
CA ASP A 108 -8.45 -7.18 3.64
C ASP A 108 -7.39 -8.12 3.07
N TRP A 109 -6.34 -8.40 3.84
CA TRP A 109 -5.24 -9.27 3.42
C TRP A 109 -5.75 -10.62 2.88
N ASN A 110 -5.37 -10.96 1.65
CA ASN A 110 -5.73 -12.18 0.92
C ASN A 110 -7.23 -12.41 0.67
N GLU A 111 -8.09 -11.42 0.91
CA GLU A 111 -9.54 -11.52 0.68
C GLU A 111 -9.96 -10.98 -0.71
N GLY A 112 -9.08 -10.24 -1.37
CA GLY A 112 -9.29 -9.79 -2.75
C GLY A 112 -9.09 -10.94 -3.75
N PRO A 113 -9.77 -10.95 -4.90
CA PRO A 113 -9.47 -11.94 -5.93
C PRO A 113 -8.02 -11.79 -6.44
N SER A 114 -7.37 -12.94 -6.67
CA SER A 114 -6.07 -13.07 -7.33
C SER A 114 -6.23 -13.98 -8.55
N LEU A 115 -5.36 -13.84 -9.56
CA LEU A 115 -5.38 -14.75 -10.71
C LEU A 115 -5.14 -16.19 -10.28
N TYR A 116 -4.24 -16.37 -9.30
CA TYR A 116 -3.91 -17.66 -8.73
C TYR A 116 -4.47 -17.79 -7.31
N TRP A 117 -5.02 -18.97 -7.02
CA TRP A 117 -5.58 -19.33 -5.72
C TRP A 117 -4.52 -19.44 -4.62
N SER A 118 -3.29 -19.81 -4.98
CA SER A 118 -2.13 -19.86 -4.09
C SER A 118 -1.15 -18.77 -4.45
N THR A 119 -0.65 -18.07 -3.44
CA THR A 119 0.34 -17.00 -3.58
C THR A 119 1.63 -17.33 -2.84
N SER A 120 2.08 -18.58 -2.99
CA SER A 120 3.30 -19.10 -2.39
C SER A 120 4.29 -19.62 -3.44
N ILE A 121 5.56 -19.75 -3.02
CA ILE A 121 6.67 -20.31 -3.80
C ILE A 121 7.68 -20.96 -2.85
N SER A 122 8.23 -22.10 -3.23
CA SER A 122 9.27 -22.77 -2.44
C SER A 122 10.53 -21.91 -2.34
N VAL A 123 11.28 -22.02 -1.25
CA VAL A 123 12.58 -21.34 -1.10
C VAL A 123 13.55 -21.78 -2.20
N GLU A 124 13.56 -23.06 -2.57
CA GLU A 124 14.35 -23.60 -3.68
C GLU A 124 14.04 -22.88 -5.02
N ASP A 125 12.76 -22.81 -5.40
CA ASP A 125 12.34 -22.17 -6.65
C ASP A 125 12.61 -20.67 -6.63
N PHE A 126 12.42 -20.01 -5.48
CA PHE A 126 12.71 -18.59 -5.35
C PHE A 126 14.22 -18.30 -5.48
N LEU A 127 15.08 -19.15 -4.93
CA LEU A 127 16.53 -19.03 -5.09
C LEU A 127 16.97 -19.26 -6.54
N TRP A 128 16.27 -20.13 -7.28
CA TRP A 128 16.54 -20.39 -8.69
C TRP A 128 16.05 -19.24 -9.59
N ASN A 129 14.82 -18.78 -9.39
CA ASN A 129 14.19 -17.74 -10.21
C ASN A 129 14.68 -16.32 -9.85
N GLY A 130 15.03 -16.11 -8.58
CA GLY A 130 15.41 -14.82 -8.00
C GLY A 130 14.25 -13.85 -7.73
N VAL A 131 13.02 -14.21 -8.13
CA VAL A 131 11.81 -13.40 -8.00
C VAL A 131 10.58 -14.30 -7.83
N TYR A 132 9.52 -13.73 -7.27
CA TYR A 132 8.16 -14.26 -7.35
C TYR A 132 7.29 -13.36 -8.22
N GLU A 133 6.57 -13.93 -9.19
CA GLU A 133 5.66 -13.18 -10.05
C GLU A 133 4.23 -13.26 -9.52
N TYR A 134 3.79 -12.22 -8.81
CA TYR A 134 2.39 -12.12 -8.41
C TYR A 134 1.56 -11.56 -9.57
N ARG A 135 0.49 -12.27 -9.95
CA ARG A 135 -0.44 -11.82 -11.00
C ARG A 135 -1.78 -11.41 -10.38
N PRO A 136 -2.14 -10.11 -10.40
CA PRO A 136 -3.41 -9.65 -9.87
C PRO A 136 -4.57 -10.24 -10.67
N PHE A 137 -5.75 -10.34 -10.06
CA PHE A 137 -6.94 -10.76 -10.80
C PHE A 137 -7.29 -9.76 -11.91
N GLU A 138 -7.54 -10.29 -13.11
CA GLU A 138 -7.80 -9.50 -14.30
C GLU A 138 -9.30 -9.49 -14.62
N GLU A 139 -9.93 -8.30 -14.61
CA GLU A 139 -11.12 -8.08 -15.43
C GLU A 139 -10.63 -7.72 -16.84
N ILE A 140 -10.74 -8.67 -17.76
CA ILE A 140 -10.43 -8.45 -19.18
C ILE A 140 -11.56 -7.61 -19.77
N ASP A 141 -11.24 -6.46 -20.34
CA ASP A 141 -12.24 -5.66 -21.07
C ASP A 141 -12.59 -6.28 -22.44
N ASP A 142 -13.61 -5.73 -23.12
CA ASP A 142 -14.05 -6.21 -24.44
C ASP A 142 -12.95 -6.15 -25.52
N ALA A 143 -11.82 -5.49 -25.26
CA ALA A 143 -10.67 -5.36 -26.14
C ALA A 143 -9.50 -6.29 -25.75
N GLY A 144 -9.64 -7.10 -24.71
CA GLY A 144 -8.59 -8.01 -24.25
C GLY A 144 -7.52 -7.36 -23.38
N ALA A 145 -7.71 -6.11 -22.94
CA ALA A 145 -6.74 -5.40 -22.12
C ALA A 145 -6.96 -5.73 -20.64
N VAL A 146 -5.87 -6.07 -19.96
CA VAL A 146 -5.84 -6.28 -18.51
C VAL A 146 -5.94 -4.94 -17.82
N ASN A 147 -7.10 -4.66 -17.21
CA ASN A 147 -7.26 -3.50 -16.36
C ASN A 147 -6.86 -3.89 -14.93
N ILE A 148 -5.58 -3.68 -14.58
CA ILE A 148 -5.24 -3.56 -13.15
C ILE A 148 -5.98 -2.31 -12.69
N LYS A 149 -7.17 -2.50 -12.08
CA LYS A 149 -7.92 -1.42 -11.42
C LYS A 149 -6.90 -0.57 -10.68
N GLU A 150 -6.97 0.76 -10.88
CA GLU A 150 -5.99 1.78 -10.50
C GLU A 150 -5.76 1.85 -8.97
N GLU A 151 -5.24 0.77 -8.40
CA GLU A 151 -5.20 0.51 -6.98
C GLU A 151 -3.74 0.44 -6.50
N VAL A 152 -3.55 0.83 -5.25
CA VAL A 152 -2.29 0.60 -4.55
C VAL A 152 -2.32 -0.83 -4.03
N TYR A 153 -1.42 -1.66 -4.54
CA TYR A 153 -1.18 -2.99 -4.01
C TYR A 153 -0.17 -2.89 -2.87
N SER A 154 -0.46 -3.59 -1.78
CA SER A 154 0.42 -3.80 -0.64
C SER A 154 0.74 -5.28 -0.53
N PHE A 155 2.00 -5.59 -0.26
CA PHE A 155 2.51 -6.95 -0.11
C PHE A 155 3.25 -7.08 1.21
N ARG A 156 3.14 -8.24 1.85
CA ARG A 156 3.99 -8.69 2.95
C ARG A 156 4.28 -10.18 2.74
N ALA A 157 5.41 -10.66 3.22
CA ALA A 157 5.78 -12.07 3.07
C ALA A 157 6.18 -12.68 4.40
N TYR A 158 6.06 -13.99 4.52
CA TYR A 158 6.61 -14.77 5.62
C TYR A 158 7.00 -16.17 5.14
N PHE A 159 7.91 -16.82 5.88
CA PHE A 159 8.27 -18.21 5.63
C PHE A 159 7.40 -19.14 6.47
N TYR A 160 7.07 -20.31 5.93
CA TYR A 160 6.50 -21.39 6.71
C TYR A 160 7.03 -22.76 6.28
N SER A 161 6.91 -23.74 7.15
CA SER A 161 7.11 -25.16 6.84
C SER A 161 6.06 -25.98 7.59
N LEU A 162 5.49 -26.96 6.90
CA LEU A 162 4.58 -27.93 7.50
C LEU A 162 5.39 -29.05 8.14
N TRP A 163 4.96 -29.51 9.31
CA TRP A 163 5.64 -30.59 10.00
C TRP A 163 4.71 -31.46 10.85
N GLY A 164 5.21 -32.63 11.24
CA GLY A 164 4.57 -33.59 12.14
C GLY A 164 5.61 -34.39 12.91
N TYR A 165 5.16 -35.25 13.82
CA TYR A 165 6.03 -36.24 14.45
C TYR A 165 6.36 -37.36 13.45
N GLU A 166 7.58 -37.92 13.53
CA GLU A 166 8.00 -39.03 12.68
C GLU A 166 7.01 -40.21 12.80
N GLY A 167 6.50 -40.68 11.66
CA GLY A 167 5.49 -41.76 11.61
C GLY A 167 4.06 -41.33 11.94
N ASP A 168 3.78 -40.03 12.08
CA ASP A 168 2.45 -39.46 12.29
C ASP A 168 2.08 -38.45 11.19
N TRP A 169 0.88 -37.86 11.28
CA TRP A 169 0.40 -36.86 10.33
C TRP A 169 1.19 -35.57 10.41
N ILE A 170 1.44 -34.95 9.25
CA ILE A 170 1.90 -33.56 9.14
C ILE A 170 0.69 -32.66 9.35
N ASN A 171 0.59 -32.08 10.55
CA ASN A 171 -0.55 -31.26 10.96
C ASN A 171 -0.13 -29.95 11.65
N PHE A 172 1.16 -29.71 11.87
CA PHE A 172 1.69 -28.49 12.48
C PHE A 172 2.34 -27.59 11.45
N ARG A 173 2.51 -26.31 11.82
CA ARG A 173 3.06 -25.27 10.95
C ARG A 173 3.91 -24.31 11.76
N VAL A 174 5.20 -24.28 11.43
CA VAL A 174 6.12 -23.24 11.91
C VAL A 174 6.08 -22.05 10.95
N VAL A 175 6.09 -20.83 11.48
CA VAL A 175 6.04 -19.58 10.71
C VAL A 175 7.04 -18.54 11.23
N SER A 176 7.64 -17.78 10.32
CA SER A 176 8.40 -16.58 10.66
C SER A 176 7.48 -15.41 11.05
N ASN A 177 8.06 -14.28 11.46
CA ASN A 177 7.32 -13.01 11.43
C ASN A 177 7.16 -12.51 9.99
N TYR A 178 6.28 -11.53 9.78
CA TYR A 178 6.14 -10.83 8.50
C TYR A 178 7.40 -10.02 8.15
N SER A 179 7.64 -9.86 6.86
CA SER A 179 8.56 -8.87 6.28
C SER A 179 8.07 -7.43 6.51
N ASN A 180 8.84 -6.44 6.02
CA ASN A 180 8.29 -5.12 5.76
C ASN A 180 7.13 -5.19 4.75
N ILE A 181 6.27 -4.17 4.74
CA ILE A 181 5.25 -4.00 3.71
C ILE A 181 5.90 -3.32 2.49
N ALA A 182 5.73 -3.92 1.31
CA ALA A 182 6.06 -3.32 0.03
C ALA A 182 4.78 -2.79 -0.62
N THR A 183 4.83 -1.60 -1.22
CA THR A 183 3.68 -1.02 -1.93
C THR A 183 4.05 -0.65 -3.36
N VAL A 184 3.16 -0.98 -4.29
CA VAL A 184 3.28 -0.67 -5.71
C VAL A 184 1.92 -0.21 -6.22
N GLY A 185 1.90 1.00 -6.78
CA GLY A 185 0.73 1.51 -7.49
C GLY A 185 0.91 1.26 -8.98
N ASN A 186 -0.18 0.86 -9.67
CA ASN A 186 -0.18 0.86 -11.13
C ASN A 186 0.09 2.29 -11.61
N THR A 187 1.15 2.52 -12.38
CA THR A 187 1.57 3.86 -12.81
C THR A 187 0.61 4.43 -13.85
N ALA A 188 -0.51 4.98 -13.36
CA ALA A 188 -1.22 6.16 -13.85
C ALA A 188 -2.26 6.64 -12.82
N TYR A 189 -2.02 6.51 -11.50
CA TYR A 189 -2.93 7.13 -10.51
C TYR A 189 -3.10 8.63 -10.77
N TYR A 190 -2.05 9.26 -11.31
CA TYR A 190 -2.10 10.62 -11.79
C TYR A 190 -1.46 10.75 -13.18
N SER A 191 -1.96 11.71 -13.96
CA SER A 191 -1.43 12.06 -15.28
C SER A 191 -1.17 13.56 -15.41
N GLY A 192 -0.42 13.93 -16.45
CA GLY A 192 -0.03 15.33 -16.69
C GLY A 192 0.97 15.89 -15.68
N ALA A 193 1.69 15.05 -14.93
CA ALA A 193 2.74 15.47 -13.99
C ALA A 193 4.04 15.86 -14.71
N SER A 194 4.81 16.76 -14.09
CA SER A 194 6.18 17.04 -14.52
C SER A 194 7.14 16.04 -13.88
N ASP A 195 8.18 15.60 -14.60
CA ASP A 195 9.15 14.59 -14.12
C ASP A 195 9.75 14.88 -12.75
N TRP A 196 9.97 16.17 -12.42
CA TRP A 196 10.52 16.55 -11.12
C TRP A 196 9.56 16.30 -9.95
N ALA A 197 8.25 16.21 -10.20
CA ALA A 197 7.19 16.11 -9.19
C ALA A 197 6.81 14.67 -8.88
N THR A 198 7.25 13.72 -9.71
CA THR A 198 6.88 12.31 -9.64
C THR A 198 7.18 11.73 -8.27
N ALA A 199 8.38 11.97 -7.72
CA ALA A 199 8.77 11.43 -6.42
C ALA A 199 7.85 11.88 -5.25
N GLU A 200 7.40 13.13 -5.27
CA GLU A 200 6.48 13.69 -4.27
C GLU A 200 5.04 13.24 -4.51
N LEU A 201 4.61 13.15 -5.76
CA LEU A 201 3.28 12.67 -6.11
C LEU A 201 3.13 11.19 -5.79
N ASP A 202 4.17 10.37 -5.97
CA ASP A 202 4.19 8.97 -5.54
C ASP A 202 4.01 8.83 -4.03
N LYS A 203 4.61 9.73 -3.25
CA LYS A 203 4.35 9.79 -1.79
C LYS A 203 2.93 10.22 -1.49
N ALA A 204 2.39 11.21 -2.20
CA ALA A 204 1.00 11.64 -2.03
C ALA A 204 0.01 10.53 -2.36
N VAL A 205 0.29 9.70 -3.38
CA VAL A 205 -0.46 8.48 -3.68
C VAL A 205 -0.39 7.50 -2.51
N LYS A 206 0.82 7.22 -1.98
CA LYS A 206 0.99 6.35 -0.80
C LYS A 206 0.21 6.82 0.43
N TYR A 207 0.05 8.13 0.60
CA TYR A 207 -0.70 8.71 1.71
C TYR A 207 -2.20 8.90 1.41
N GLY A 208 -2.67 8.55 0.20
CA GLY A 208 -4.05 8.75 -0.22
C GLY A 208 -4.46 10.23 -0.23
N LEU A 209 -3.56 11.10 -0.68
CA LEU A 209 -3.71 12.57 -0.68
C LEU A 209 -4.01 13.17 -2.07
N ILE A 210 -4.20 12.34 -3.08
CA ILE A 210 -4.57 12.80 -4.43
C ILE A 210 -6.07 12.57 -4.63
N THR A 211 -6.83 13.62 -4.90
CA THR A 211 -8.27 13.54 -5.18
C THR A 211 -8.53 13.23 -6.66
N SER A 212 -9.67 12.62 -6.97
CA SER A 212 -10.11 12.37 -8.34
C SER A 212 -10.21 13.64 -9.18
N SER A 213 -10.53 14.77 -8.55
CA SER A 213 -10.66 16.08 -9.20
C SER A 213 -9.35 16.64 -9.77
N ILE A 214 -8.19 16.22 -9.27
CA ILE A 214 -6.87 16.70 -9.75
C ILE A 214 -6.03 15.63 -10.45
N ARG A 215 -6.42 14.36 -10.32
CA ARG A 215 -5.57 13.21 -10.65
C ARG A 215 -5.06 13.27 -12.09
N ASP A 216 -5.89 13.70 -13.03
CA ASP A 216 -5.58 13.67 -14.47
C ASP A 216 -4.94 14.95 -15.02
N LYS A 217 -4.61 15.91 -14.15
CA LYS A 217 -4.19 17.26 -14.57
C LYS A 217 -3.17 17.89 -13.62
N MET A 218 -2.15 17.11 -13.23
CA MET A 218 -1.17 17.51 -12.21
C MET A 218 -0.34 18.77 -12.54
N SER A 219 -0.30 19.20 -13.80
CA SER A 219 0.38 20.43 -14.22
C SER A 219 -0.54 21.64 -14.41
N GLU A 220 -1.86 21.45 -14.33
CA GLU A 220 -2.85 22.51 -14.52
C GLU A 220 -3.02 23.38 -13.26
N PRO A 221 -3.47 24.64 -13.41
CA PRO A 221 -3.85 25.47 -12.27
C PRO A 221 -5.03 24.87 -11.50
N ILE A 222 -4.93 24.85 -10.17
CA ILE A 222 -5.98 24.36 -9.28
C ILE A 222 -7.04 25.43 -8.99
N THR A 223 -8.31 25.02 -9.03
CA THR A 223 -9.46 25.84 -8.64
C THR A 223 -9.59 25.95 -7.12
N ARG A 224 -10.38 26.91 -6.64
CA ARG A 224 -10.68 27.08 -5.21
C ARG A 224 -11.42 25.87 -4.63
N GLU A 225 -12.29 25.23 -5.41
CA GLU A 225 -13.00 24.03 -5.00
C GLU A 225 -12.07 22.82 -4.86
N GLU A 226 -11.25 22.54 -5.87
CA GLU A 226 -10.26 21.45 -5.83
C GLU A 226 -9.26 21.62 -4.67
N PHE A 227 -8.86 22.86 -4.38
CA PHE A 227 -8.02 23.13 -3.22
C PHE A 227 -8.73 22.85 -1.89
N ALA A 228 -10.01 23.23 -1.77
CA ALA A 228 -10.80 22.95 -0.58
C ALA A 228 -10.94 21.44 -0.33
N GLU A 229 -11.17 20.65 -1.39
CA GLU A 229 -11.21 19.19 -1.34
C GLU A 229 -9.90 18.59 -0.82
N LEU A 230 -8.75 19.01 -1.38
CA LEU A 230 -7.43 18.55 -0.94
C LEU A 230 -7.14 18.91 0.52
N ALA A 231 -7.47 20.14 0.92
CA ALA A 231 -7.19 20.62 2.27
C ALA A 231 -8.05 19.89 3.33
N VAL A 232 -9.31 19.60 3.01
CA VAL A 232 -10.17 18.79 3.89
C VAL A 232 -9.68 17.35 3.96
N LEU A 233 -9.31 16.74 2.83
CA LEU A 233 -8.72 15.39 2.80
C LEU A 233 -7.47 15.32 3.68
N LEU A 234 -6.56 16.30 3.55
CA LEU A 234 -5.37 16.38 4.39
C LEU A 234 -5.71 16.54 5.87
N TYR A 235 -6.63 17.44 6.21
CA TYR A 235 -7.07 17.63 7.60
C TYR A 235 -7.63 16.33 8.20
N GLN A 236 -8.50 15.63 7.47
CA GLN A 236 -9.12 14.40 7.97
C GLN A 236 -8.11 13.26 8.12
N LYS A 237 -7.16 13.14 7.18
CA LYS A 237 -6.08 12.14 7.25
C LYS A 237 -5.08 12.41 8.38
N THR A 238 -4.78 13.69 8.66
CA THR A 238 -3.80 14.07 9.69
C THR A 238 -4.37 14.11 11.10
N THR A 239 -5.67 14.39 11.25
CA THR A 239 -6.32 14.49 12.57
C THR A 239 -7.16 13.27 12.94
N GLU A 240 -7.40 12.37 11.98
CA GLU A 240 -8.34 11.23 12.09
C GLU A 240 -9.77 11.65 12.45
N LYS A 241 -10.12 12.94 12.24
CA LYS A 241 -11.44 13.49 12.54
C LYS A 241 -12.24 13.71 11.27
N THR A 242 -13.50 13.28 11.28
CA THR A 242 -14.43 13.55 10.19
C THR A 242 -14.97 14.98 10.30
N ALA A 243 -14.68 15.80 9.28
CA ALA A 243 -15.22 17.15 9.18
C ALA A 243 -16.70 17.10 8.79
N GLN A 244 -17.51 17.94 9.44
CA GLN A 244 -18.92 18.09 9.11
C GLN A 244 -19.12 19.33 8.24
N PRO A 245 -20.01 19.30 7.24
CA PRO A 245 -20.30 20.48 6.45
C PRO A 245 -20.95 21.57 7.30
N GLU A 246 -20.74 22.82 6.91
CA GLU A 246 -21.49 23.94 7.47
C GLU A 246 -22.99 23.82 7.12
N SER A 247 -23.85 24.14 8.08
CA SER A 247 -25.30 24.11 7.89
C SER A 247 -25.98 25.22 8.71
N PRO A 248 -26.79 26.09 8.07
CA PRO A 248 -27.19 26.06 6.66
C PRO A 248 -26.04 26.45 5.71
N ASN A 249 -26.13 26.03 4.44
CA ASN A 249 -25.14 26.39 3.41
C ASN A 249 -25.02 27.93 3.30
N PRO A 250 -23.83 28.53 3.56
CA PRO A 250 -23.64 29.97 3.48
C PRO A 250 -23.46 30.49 2.03
N PHE A 251 -23.28 29.58 1.06
CA PHE A 251 -22.98 29.91 -0.33
C PHE A 251 -24.15 29.61 -1.26
N THR A 252 -24.30 30.45 -2.28
CA THR A 252 -25.34 30.37 -3.30
C THR A 252 -24.85 29.75 -4.61
N ASP A 253 -23.54 29.63 -4.79
CA ASP A 253 -22.88 29.22 -6.04
C ASP A 253 -22.14 27.87 -5.95
N THR A 254 -22.22 27.18 -4.81
CA THR A 254 -21.72 25.81 -4.64
C THR A 254 -22.57 25.06 -3.61
N SER A 255 -22.69 23.76 -3.81
CA SER A 255 -23.26 22.80 -2.87
C SER A 255 -22.29 21.67 -2.53
N ASN A 256 -21.00 21.83 -2.88
CA ASN A 256 -19.97 20.82 -2.65
C ASN A 256 -19.73 20.69 -1.13
N PRO A 257 -19.96 19.50 -0.53
CA PRO A 257 -19.81 19.31 0.90
C PRO A 257 -18.38 19.53 1.41
N GLU A 258 -17.36 19.30 0.58
CA GLU A 258 -15.96 19.56 0.96
C GLU A 258 -15.69 21.05 1.11
N VAL A 259 -16.28 21.88 0.25
CA VAL A 259 -16.22 23.35 0.41
C VAL A 259 -16.89 23.79 1.71
N LEU A 260 -18.03 23.19 2.06
CA LEU A 260 -18.74 23.50 3.30
C LEU A 260 -17.97 23.06 4.55
N LYS A 261 -17.30 21.91 4.49
CA LYS A 261 -16.40 21.43 5.54
C LYS A 261 -15.20 22.36 5.68
N ALA A 262 -14.55 22.71 4.57
CA ALA A 262 -13.40 23.62 4.55
C ALA A 262 -13.77 24.98 5.14
N TYR A 263 -14.94 25.52 4.82
CA TYR A 263 -15.44 26.77 5.38
C TYR A 263 -15.66 26.67 6.90
N LYS A 264 -16.31 25.59 7.36
CA LYS A 264 -16.55 25.35 8.80
C LYS A 264 -15.26 25.21 9.59
N LEU A 265 -14.25 24.58 8.99
CA LEU A 265 -12.91 24.43 9.56
C LEU A 265 -12.09 25.72 9.52
N GLY A 266 -12.57 26.78 8.86
CA GLY A 266 -11.85 28.04 8.69
C GLY A 266 -10.69 27.96 7.69
N ILE A 267 -10.63 26.90 6.87
CA ILE A 267 -9.59 26.68 5.85
C ILE A 267 -9.81 27.63 4.67
N VAL A 268 -11.06 27.84 4.27
CA VAL A 268 -11.43 28.72 3.15
C VAL A 268 -12.46 29.75 3.57
N THR A 269 -12.46 30.89 2.88
CA THR A 269 -13.45 31.96 3.05
C THR A 269 -14.18 32.25 1.74
N GLY A 270 -15.41 32.78 1.84
CA GLY A 270 -16.15 33.28 0.68
C GLY A 270 -15.54 34.53 0.06
N VAL A 271 -16.01 34.87 -1.14
CA VAL A 271 -15.61 36.07 -1.90
C VAL A 271 -16.58 37.26 -1.72
N GLY A 272 -17.57 37.11 -0.83
CA GLY A 272 -18.64 38.09 -0.59
C GLY A 272 -19.94 37.75 -1.32
N ASN A 273 -21.02 38.48 -1.00
CA ASN A 273 -22.36 38.27 -1.58
C ASN A 273 -22.88 36.82 -1.50
N ASN A 274 -22.57 36.12 -0.41
CA ASN A 274 -22.91 34.70 -0.22
C ASN A 274 -22.39 33.81 -1.36
N LYS A 275 -21.16 34.07 -1.84
CA LYS A 275 -20.49 33.29 -2.90
C LYS A 275 -19.13 32.77 -2.45
N PHE A 276 -18.76 31.61 -2.97
CA PHE A 276 -17.46 30.98 -2.79
C PHE A 276 -16.53 31.15 -3.99
N ASP A 277 -17.10 31.24 -5.20
CA ASP A 277 -16.41 31.22 -6.49
C ASP A 277 -15.59 29.93 -6.72
N PRO A 278 -16.24 28.76 -6.82
CA PRO A 278 -15.57 27.46 -6.87
C PRO A 278 -14.64 27.28 -8.07
N LYS A 279 -14.98 27.91 -9.21
CA LYS A 279 -14.25 27.78 -10.48
C LYS A 279 -13.08 28.75 -10.63
N ALA A 280 -12.98 29.75 -9.75
CA ALA A 280 -11.85 30.66 -9.79
C ALA A 280 -10.55 29.90 -9.47
N LEU A 281 -9.52 30.17 -10.26
CA LEU A 281 -8.19 29.64 -10.03
C LEU A 281 -7.62 30.27 -8.76
N THR A 282 -6.94 29.45 -7.96
CA THR A 282 -6.21 29.96 -6.80
C THR A 282 -4.91 30.64 -7.25
N ASN A 283 -4.44 31.60 -6.45
CA ASN A 283 -3.09 32.11 -6.56
C ASN A 283 -2.25 31.76 -5.32
N ARG A 284 -0.93 31.95 -5.40
CA ARG A 284 0.01 31.53 -4.33
C ARG A 284 -0.28 32.18 -2.98
N GLU A 285 -0.73 33.42 -2.99
CA GLU A 285 -1.01 34.18 -1.77
C GLU A 285 -2.26 33.61 -1.09
N GLN A 286 -3.30 33.33 -1.88
CA GLN A 286 -4.52 32.70 -1.39
C GLN A 286 -4.24 31.31 -0.81
N VAL A 287 -3.47 30.48 -1.49
CA VAL A 287 -3.12 29.15 -0.97
C VAL A 287 -2.29 29.25 0.32
N ALA A 288 -1.31 30.16 0.37
CA ALA A 288 -0.49 30.35 1.56
C ALA A 288 -1.26 30.89 2.77
N THR A 289 -2.40 31.57 2.56
CA THR A 289 -3.28 31.99 3.65
C THR A 289 -4.26 30.92 4.11
N MET A 290 -4.46 29.87 3.32
CA MET A 290 -5.37 28.77 3.63
C MET A 290 -4.67 27.56 4.27
N LEU A 291 -3.34 27.52 4.22
CA LEU A 291 -2.45 26.53 4.86
C LEU A 291 -1.89 27.08 6.17
#